data_AF-A0A0G0VYX9-F1
#
_entry.id   AF-A0A0G0VYX9-F1
#
_cell.length_a   1.000
_cell.length_b   1.000
_cell.length_c   1.000
_cell.angle_alpha   90.00
_cell.angle_beta   90.00
_cell.angle_gamma   90.00
#
_symmetry.space_group_name_H-M   'P 1'
#
loop_
_entity.id
_entity.type
_entity.pdbx_description
1 polymer ?
#
loop_
_entity_poly.entity_id
_entity_poly.type
_entity_poly.pdbx_seq_one_letter_code
_entity_poly.pdbx_strand_id
1 'polypeptide(L)'
;MRNNLSFVVGAVVLIIFFALVAFAASKFYQRQSEKKLSPSPRPSPVSGFPTASPSPETLGQANVPAAQPESGSNTLEEKNIRIFIENPAPSSLISSPLKISGLTNLTSGIIMAQVKDANGQLLGQNQTSACTTSDSCSFQTEIVLVSPQTQSGLVEVFNLTEDNSEAYRQSTSVRFW
;
A
#
# COMPACT_ATOMS: atom_id res chain seq x y z
N MET A 1 12.00 50.54 35.39
CA MET A 1 11.30 49.74 34.36
C MET A 1 12.20 49.42 33.15
N ARG A 2 13.46 48.99 33.35
CA ARG A 2 14.43 48.79 32.25
C ARG A 2 14.71 47.30 31.92
N ASN A 3 14.26 46.37 32.78
CA ASN A 3 14.60 44.95 32.68
C ASN A 3 13.66 44.13 31.77
N ASN A 4 12.41 44.56 31.58
CA ASN A 4 11.44 43.83 30.75
C ASN A 4 11.71 44.01 29.25
N LEU A 5 12.31 45.14 28.85
CA LEU A 5 12.59 45.43 27.45
C LEU A 5 13.72 44.54 26.91
N SER A 6 14.80 44.34 27.68
CA SER A 6 15.89 43.42 27.28
C SER A 6 15.44 41.97 27.20
N PHE A 7 14.49 41.54 28.05
CA PHE A 7 13.96 40.18 28.02
C PHE A 7 13.08 39.94 26.79
N VAL A 8 12.23 40.91 26.43
CA VAL A 8 11.39 40.84 25.23
C VAL A 8 12.25 40.86 23.96
N VAL A 9 13.27 41.73 23.90
CA VAL A 9 14.20 41.77 22.76
C VAL A 9 14.98 40.45 22.66
N GLY A 10 15.44 39.90 23.78
CA GLY A 10 16.11 38.59 23.80
C GLY A 10 15.22 37.46 23.27
N ALA A 11 13.95 37.41 23.69
CA ALA A 11 13.00 36.40 23.23
C ALA A 11 12.70 36.52 21.72
N VAL A 12 12.54 37.74 21.20
CA VAL A 12 12.28 37.97 19.76
C VAL A 12 13.47 37.52 18.91
N VAL A 13 14.70 37.82 19.32
CA VAL A 13 15.91 37.37 18.60
C VAL A 13 16.01 35.85 18.57
N LEU A 14 15.67 35.20 19.69
CA LEU A 14 15.70 33.74 19.81
C LEU A 14 14.66 33.06 18.91
N ILE A 15 13.45 33.62 18.83
CA ILE A 15 12.39 33.13 17.93
C ILE A 15 12.82 33.26 16.47
N ILE A 16 13.39 34.41 16.08
CA ILE A 16 13.89 34.64 14.71
C ILE A 16 15.00 33.63 14.39
N PHE A 17 15.92 33.38 15.32
CA PHE A 17 16.99 32.40 15.14
C PHE A 17 16.44 30.99 14.91
N PHE A 18 15.49 30.53 15.74
CA PHE A 18 14.87 29.22 15.56
C PHE A 18 14.09 29.11 14.24
N ALA A 19 13.39 30.17 13.82
CA ALA A 19 12.67 30.19 12.55
C ALA A 19 13.63 30.05 11.35
N LEU A 20 14.79 30.72 11.39
CA LEU A 20 15.81 30.63 10.35
C LEU A 20 16.45 29.23 10.29
N VAL A 21 16.74 28.62 11.44
CA VAL A 21 17.30 27.25 11.51
C VAL A 21 16.29 26.23 10.96
N ALA A 22 15.02 26.33 11.34
CA ALA A 22 13.98 25.44 10.84
C ALA A 22 13.79 25.58 9.31
N PHE A 23 13.84 26.81 8.79
CA PHE A 23 13.75 27.07 7.36
C PHE A 23 14.94 26.47 6.58
N ALA A 24 16.16 26.64 7.08
CA ALA A 24 17.36 26.08 6.48
C ALA A 24 17.33 24.54 6.47
N ALA A 25 16.90 23.91 7.58
CA ALA A 25 16.76 22.46 7.67
C ALA A 25 15.71 21.91 6.69
N SER A 26 14.55 22.60 6.57
CA SER A 26 13.49 22.25 5.61
C SER A 26 13.99 22.29 4.16
N LYS A 27 14.70 23.36 3.77
CA LYS A 27 15.28 23.49 2.43
C LYS A 27 16.34 22.42 2.13
N PHE A 28 17.12 22.03 3.13
CA PHE A 28 18.10 20.94 2.98
C PHE A 28 17.42 19.59 2.78
N TYR A 29 16.35 19.30 3.54
CA TYR A 29 15.60 18.05 3.44
C TYR A 29 14.92 17.90 2.07
N GLN A 30 14.28 18.98 1.57
CA GLN A 30 13.65 19.00 0.24
C GLN A 30 14.63 18.64 -0.89
N ARG A 31 15.86 19.18 -0.84
CA ARG A 31 16.91 18.86 -1.83
C ARG A 31 17.41 17.43 -1.76
N GLN A 32 17.36 16.79 -0.59
CA GLN A 32 17.72 15.37 -0.46
C GLN A 32 16.64 14.45 -1.01
N SER A 33 15.35 14.77 -0.80
CA SER A 33 14.25 14.02 -1.39
C SER A 33 14.27 14.07 -2.91
N GLU A 34 14.55 15.23 -3.52
CA GLU A 34 14.61 15.36 -4.99
C GLU A 34 15.74 14.51 -5.60
N LYS A 35 16.89 14.40 -4.92
CA LYS A 35 18.03 13.59 -5.40
C LYS A 35 17.78 12.07 -5.34
N LYS A 36 16.85 11.61 -4.51
CA LYS A 36 16.52 10.17 -4.37
C LYS A 36 15.43 9.67 -5.31
N LEU A 37 14.84 10.56 -6.13
CA LEU A 37 13.75 10.22 -7.04
C LEU A 37 14.15 10.15 -8.52
N SER A 38 15.44 10.14 -8.87
CA SER A 38 15.81 9.81 -10.25
C SER A 38 15.43 8.35 -10.54
N PRO A 39 14.45 8.09 -11.42
CA PRO A 39 14.10 6.73 -11.78
C PRO A 39 15.31 6.07 -12.44
N SER A 40 15.57 4.82 -12.09
CA SER A 40 16.60 4.02 -12.77
C SER A 40 16.35 4.07 -14.29
N PRO A 41 17.39 4.26 -15.12
CA PRO A 41 17.21 4.30 -16.56
C PRO A 41 16.47 3.04 -17.01
N ARG A 42 15.32 3.24 -17.66
CA ARG A 42 14.59 2.14 -18.29
C ARG A 42 15.52 1.51 -19.33
N PRO A 43 15.74 0.18 -19.32
CA PRO A 43 16.54 -0.44 -20.36
C PRO A 43 15.92 -0.08 -21.71
N SER A 44 16.74 0.45 -22.61
CA SER A 44 16.31 0.68 -23.98
C SER A 44 15.99 -0.66 -24.65
N PRO A 45 14.98 -0.73 -25.52
CA PRO A 45 14.72 -1.94 -26.28
C PRO A 45 15.99 -2.36 -27.02
N VAL A 46 16.36 -3.63 -26.88
CA VAL A 46 17.49 -4.23 -27.61
C VAL A 46 17.22 -4.07 -29.10
N SER A 47 18.21 -3.57 -29.84
CA SER A 47 18.12 -3.44 -31.29
C SER A 47 17.95 -4.83 -31.93
N GLY A 48 16.93 -5.00 -32.77
CA GLY A 48 16.65 -6.26 -33.48
C GLY A 48 15.32 -6.95 -33.17
N PHE A 49 14.47 -6.38 -32.30
CA PHE A 49 13.11 -6.89 -32.11
C PHE A 49 12.22 -6.54 -33.32
N PRO A 50 11.49 -7.51 -33.90
CA PRO A 50 10.54 -7.23 -34.97
C PRO A 50 9.41 -6.35 -34.42
N THR A 51 9.26 -5.15 -34.96
CA THR A 51 8.08 -4.31 -34.71
C THR A 51 6.88 -5.03 -35.32
N ALA A 52 5.92 -5.48 -34.50
CA ALA A 52 4.68 -6.03 -35.00
C ALA A 52 3.91 -4.92 -35.74
N SER A 53 4.05 -4.90 -37.07
CA SER A 53 3.24 -4.07 -37.95
C SER A 53 1.93 -4.83 -38.24
N PRO A 54 0.75 -4.28 -37.93
CA PRO A 54 -0.50 -4.92 -38.29
C PRO A 54 -0.81 -4.55 -39.75
N SER A 55 -0.18 -5.26 -40.70
CA SER A 55 -0.62 -5.27 -42.09
C SER A 55 -0.77 -6.71 -42.55
N PRO A 56 -1.99 -7.17 -42.89
CA PRO A 56 -2.18 -8.48 -43.47
C PRO A 56 -1.90 -8.37 -44.98
N GLU A 57 -0.68 -8.71 -45.39
CA GLU A 57 -0.37 -8.99 -46.80
C GLU A 57 0.26 -10.38 -46.91
N THR A 58 -0.58 -11.36 -47.23
CA THR A 58 -0.17 -12.66 -47.74
C THR A 58 0.34 -12.51 -49.17
N LEU A 59 1.59 -12.89 -49.44
CA LEU A 59 1.99 -13.65 -50.64
C LEU A 59 3.48 -14.04 -50.58
N GLY A 60 3.73 -15.31 -50.26
CA GLY A 60 4.85 -16.06 -50.82
C GLY A 60 6.22 -15.96 -50.13
N GLN A 61 6.35 -16.35 -48.86
CA GLN A 61 7.63 -16.94 -48.43
C GLN A 61 7.44 -17.87 -47.22
N ALA A 62 7.81 -19.14 -47.45
CA ALA A 62 7.86 -20.19 -46.46
C ALA A 62 8.96 -19.87 -45.44
N ASN A 63 8.56 -19.37 -44.26
CA ASN A 63 9.22 -19.57 -42.98
C ASN A 63 8.31 -18.99 -41.88
N VAL A 64 7.16 -19.64 -41.68
CA VAL A 64 6.41 -19.47 -40.44
C VAL A 64 7.15 -20.34 -39.41
N PRO A 65 7.69 -19.78 -38.31
CA PRO A 65 8.23 -20.59 -37.24
C PRO A 65 7.14 -21.55 -36.74
N ALA A 66 7.36 -22.86 -36.88
CA ALA A 66 6.33 -23.88 -36.61
C ALA A 66 5.86 -23.93 -35.16
N ALA A 67 6.59 -23.30 -34.25
CA ALA A 67 6.22 -23.15 -32.86
C ALA A 67 6.81 -21.86 -32.29
N GLN A 68 6.00 -21.17 -31.51
CA GLN A 68 6.50 -20.19 -30.55
C GLN A 68 7.36 -20.94 -29.52
N PRO A 69 8.55 -20.46 -29.14
CA PRO A 69 9.27 -21.05 -28.02
C PRO A 69 8.38 -20.99 -26.77
N GLU A 70 8.42 -22.04 -25.95
CA GLU A 70 7.68 -22.07 -24.69
C GLU A 70 8.00 -20.79 -23.91
N SER A 71 6.94 -20.08 -23.50
CA SER A 71 7.09 -18.96 -22.57
C SER A 71 7.83 -19.50 -21.35
N GLY A 72 8.90 -18.82 -20.92
CA GLY A 72 9.82 -19.33 -19.91
C GLY A 72 9.07 -20.00 -18.77
N SER A 73 9.40 -21.27 -18.50
CA SER A 73 8.88 -21.96 -17.33
C SER A 73 9.27 -21.15 -16.10
N ASN A 74 8.29 -20.68 -15.34
CA ASN A 74 8.53 -20.07 -14.03
C ASN A 74 9.08 -21.17 -13.11
N THR A 75 10.40 -21.37 -13.12
CA THR A 75 11.12 -22.36 -12.30
C THR A 75 11.25 -21.95 -10.83
N LEU A 76 10.64 -20.84 -10.44
CA LEU A 76 10.42 -20.48 -9.05
C LEU A 76 8.94 -20.73 -8.77
N GLU A 77 8.64 -21.70 -7.91
CA GLU A 77 7.39 -21.68 -7.14
C GLU A 77 7.38 -20.39 -6.33
N GLU A 78 6.98 -19.29 -6.96
CA GLU A 78 6.74 -18.03 -6.29
C GLU A 78 5.49 -18.27 -5.45
N LYS A 79 5.69 -18.72 -4.22
CA LYS A 79 4.65 -18.82 -3.20
C LYS A 79 4.17 -17.40 -2.92
N ASN A 80 3.23 -16.95 -3.75
CA ASN A 80 2.75 -15.58 -3.77
C ASN A 80 1.89 -15.40 -2.51
N ILE A 81 2.50 -14.88 -1.45
CA ILE A 81 1.83 -14.62 -0.18
C ILE A 81 0.79 -13.52 -0.41
N ARG A 82 -0.48 -13.82 -0.14
CA ARG A 82 -1.62 -12.94 -0.41
C ARG A 82 -2.65 -13.00 0.71
N ILE A 83 -3.27 -11.85 0.93
CA ILE A 83 -4.53 -11.70 1.66
C ILE A 83 -5.56 -11.24 0.63
N PHE A 84 -6.71 -11.89 0.61
CA PHE A 84 -7.84 -11.52 -0.24
C PHE A 84 -9.08 -11.33 0.63
N ILE A 85 -9.71 -10.16 0.54
CA ILE A 85 -10.94 -9.85 1.28
C ILE A 85 -12.12 -10.20 0.37
N GLU A 86 -12.94 -11.17 0.78
CA GLU A 86 -14.16 -11.56 0.06
C GLU A 86 -15.36 -10.73 0.53
N ASN A 87 -15.44 -10.50 1.85
CA ASN A 87 -16.47 -9.69 2.47
C ASN A 87 -15.84 -8.73 3.48
N PRO A 88 -16.18 -7.43 3.47
CA PRO A 88 -17.14 -6.76 2.59
C PRO A 88 -16.68 -6.60 1.14
N ALA A 89 -17.63 -6.66 0.20
CA ALA A 89 -17.37 -6.33 -1.19
C ALA A 89 -17.02 -4.82 -1.34
N PRO A 90 -16.24 -4.43 -2.36
CA PRO A 90 -15.90 -3.02 -2.58
C PRO A 90 -17.13 -2.12 -2.68
N SER A 91 -17.07 -0.99 -1.99
CA SER A 91 -18.12 0.04 -1.88
C SER A 91 -19.45 -0.43 -1.30
N SER A 92 -19.47 -1.60 -0.65
CA SER A 92 -20.65 -2.11 0.07
C SER A 92 -20.96 -1.24 1.29
N LEU A 93 -22.24 -1.27 1.67
CA LEU A 93 -22.78 -0.55 2.83
C LEU A 93 -22.61 -1.43 4.06
N ILE A 94 -21.92 -0.94 5.08
CA ILE A 94 -21.58 -1.69 6.29
C ILE A 94 -22.15 -1.03 7.54
N SER A 95 -22.40 -1.85 8.57
CA SER A 95 -22.87 -1.41 9.89
C SER A 95 -22.13 -2.18 10.99
N SER A 96 -22.29 -1.72 12.23
CA SER A 96 -21.72 -2.38 13.40
C SER A 96 -22.69 -3.44 13.95
N PRO A 97 -22.24 -4.67 14.26
CA PRO A 97 -20.89 -5.20 14.06
C PRO A 97 -20.63 -5.60 12.61
N LEU A 98 -19.39 -5.37 12.14
CA LEU A 98 -18.95 -5.75 10.80
C LEU A 98 -18.28 -7.11 10.82
N LYS A 99 -18.79 -8.04 10.01
CA LYS A 99 -18.12 -9.31 9.71
C LYS A 99 -17.20 -9.17 8.51
N ILE A 100 -15.95 -9.57 8.67
CA ILE A 100 -14.94 -9.59 7.60
C ILE A 100 -14.54 -11.04 7.35
N SER A 101 -14.49 -11.44 6.09
CA SER A 101 -14.03 -12.78 5.69
C SER A 101 -13.26 -12.73 4.39
N GLY A 102 -12.43 -13.74 4.17
CA GLY A 102 -11.66 -13.87 2.96
C GLY A 102 -10.70 -15.03 2.99
N LEU A 103 -9.69 -14.99 2.12
CA LEU A 103 -8.70 -16.02 1.93
C LEU A 103 -7.28 -15.51 2.23
N THR A 104 -6.44 -16.36 2.79
CA THR A 104 -5.03 -16.05 3.04
C THR A 104 -4.19 -17.32 2.94
N ASN A 105 -2.94 -17.19 2.50
CA ASN A 105 -1.92 -18.26 2.57
C ASN A 105 -0.72 -17.83 3.44
N LEU A 106 -0.95 -16.88 4.35
CA LEU A 106 0.04 -16.44 5.33
C LEU A 106 0.36 -17.55 6.30
N THR A 107 1.64 -17.91 6.43
CA THR A 107 2.12 -18.89 7.42
C THR A 107 2.45 -18.28 8.78
N SER A 108 2.34 -16.95 8.94
CA SER A 108 2.62 -16.24 10.20
C SER A 108 1.56 -16.51 11.28
N GLY A 109 0.39 -17.02 10.91
CA GLY A 109 -0.65 -17.45 11.83
C GLY A 109 -1.49 -16.32 12.45
N ILE A 110 -1.18 -15.04 12.23
CA ILE A 110 -1.96 -13.91 12.77
C ILE A 110 -2.16 -12.84 11.69
N ILE A 111 -3.39 -12.36 11.56
CA ILE A 111 -3.74 -11.19 10.75
C ILE A 111 -4.49 -10.16 11.59
N MET A 112 -4.30 -8.89 11.26
CA MET A 112 -5.05 -7.77 11.80
C MET A 112 -6.06 -7.30 10.75
N ALA A 113 -7.31 -7.15 11.16
CA ALA A 113 -8.33 -6.47 10.37
C ALA A 113 -8.68 -5.15 11.07
N GLN A 114 -8.77 -4.06 10.31
CA GLN A 114 -9.15 -2.76 10.83
C GLN A 114 -10.05 -2.01 9.86
N VAL A 115 -10.86 -1.11 10.41
CA VAL A 115 -11.73 -0.21 9.64
C VAL A 115 -11.33 1.21 9.92
N LYS A 116 -11.06 1.97 8.86
CA LYS A 116 -10.75 3.40 8.92
C LYS A 116 -11.81 4.20 8.19
N ASP A 117 -12.07 5.40 8.64
CA ASP A 117 -12.89 6.38 7.93
C ASP A 117 -12.11 7.02 6.76
N ALA A 118 -12.75 7.92 6.01
CA ALA A 118 -12.09 8.58 4.87
C ALA A 118 -10.96 9.55 5.26
N ASN A 119 -10.91 9.96 6.53
CA ASN A 119 -9.85 10.80 7.08
C ASN A 119 -8.69 9.97 7.66
N GLY A 120 -8.80 8.64 7.65
CA GLY A 120 -7.84 7.72 8.25
C GLY A 120 -8.04 7.47 9.75
N GLN A 121 -9.14 7.94 10.36
CA GLN A 121 -9.49 7.65 11.74
C GLN A 121 -9.84 6.17 11.90
N LEU A 122 -9.20 5.49 12.84
CA LEU A 122 -9.53 4.11 13.20
C LEU A 122 -10.91 4.06 13.87
N LEU A 123 -11.82 3.30 13.28
CA LEU A 123 -13.19 3.07 13.78
C LEU A 123 -13.30 1.75 14.56
N GLY A 124 -12.43 0.79 14.29
CA GLY A 124 -12.39 -0.50 14.98
C GLY A 124 -11.33 -1.41 14.39
N GLN A 125 -10.84 -2.36 15.19
CA GLN A 125 -9.89 -3.37 14.76
C GLN A 125 -10.12 -4.69 15.52
N ASN A 126 -9.71 -5.79 14.93
CA ASN A 126 -9.65 -7.09 15.59
C ASN A 126 -8.54 -7.96 14.98
N GLN A 127 -7.94 -8.81 15.81
CA GLN A 127 -6.97 -9.81 15.38
C GLN A 127 -7.66 -11.16 15.20
N THR A 128 -7.23 -11.93 14.21
CA THR A 128 -7.68 -13.31 14.02
C THR A 128 -6.53 -14.17 13.54
N SER A 129 -6.63 -15.48 13.77
CA SER A 129 -5.62 -16.41 13.31
C SER A 129 -5.74 -16.64 11.80
N ALA A 130 -4.60 -16.73 11.13
CA ALA A 130 -4.47 -17.27 9.79
C ALA A 130 -4.14 -18.77 9.84
N CYS A 131 -4.17 -19.45 8.70
CA CYS A 131 -3.61 -20.80 8.60
C CYS A 131 -2.12 -20.82 8.92
N THR A 132 -1.63 -22.01 9.22
CA THR A 132 -0.19 -22.28 9.41
C THR A 132 0.38 -23.10 8.24
N THR A 133 -0.44 -23.41 7.24
CA THR A 133 -0.10 -24.22 6.07
C THR A 133 0.32 -23.35 4.88
N SER A 134 0.96 -23.96 3.89
CA SER A 134 1.28 -23.29 2.62
C SER A 134 0.05 -22.98 1.77
N ASP A 135 -1.03 -23.70 1.99
CA ASP A 135 -2.24 -23.63 1.19
C ASP A 135 -3.12 -22.48 1.62
N SER A 136 -3.91 -21.96 0.68
CA SER A 136 -4.89 -20.91 0.94
C SER A 136 -5.99 -21.41 1.87
N CYS A 137 -6.32 -20.64 2.91
CA CYS A 137 -7.36 -20.93 3.88
C CYS A 137 -8.29 -19.73 4.07
N SER A 138 -9.48 -19.99 4.58
CA SER A 138 -10.41 -18.94 4.96
C SER A 138 -10.04 -18.31 6.30
N PHE A 139 -10.19 -16.99 6.40
CA PHE A 139 -10.22 -16.28 7.68
C PHE A 139 -11.58 -15.60 7.88
N GLN A 140 -11.96 -15.43 9.14
CA GLN A 140 -13.15 -14.66 9.52
C GLN A 140 -12.90 -13.92 10.84
N THR A 141 -13.43 -12.71 10.93
CA THR A 141 -13.42 -11.91 12.16
C THR A 141 -14.60 -10.94 12.21
N GLU A 142 -14.91 -10.45 13.39
CA GLU A 142 -15.97 -9.47 13.63
C GLU A 142 -15.40 -8.24 14.34
N ILE A 143 -15.76 -7.05 13.87
CA ILE A 143 -15.29 -5.77 14.39
C ILE A 143 -16.49 -4.92 14.81
N VAL A 144 -16.49 -4.48 16.06
CA VAL A 144 -17.42 -3.46 16.55
C VAL A 144 -16.90 -2.09 16.12
N LEU A 145 -17.70 -1.34 15.39
CA LEU A 145 -17.34 -0.02 14.88
C LEU A 145 -17.81 1.07 15.84
N VAL A 146 -16.94 2.06 16.07
CA VAL A 146 -17.31 3.37 16.61
C VAL A 146 -18.02 4.19 15.52
N SER A 147 -18.93 5.08 15.92
CA SER A 147 -19.72 5.90 14.99
C SER A 147 -18.83 6.68 14.01
N PRO A 148 -18.94 6.46 12.69
CA PRO A 148 -18.13 7.13 11.70
C PRO A 148 -18.49 8.62 11.58
N GLN A 149 -17.49 9.46 11.30
CA GLN A 149 -17.69 10.89 11.02
C GLN A 149 -17.84 11.17 9.51
N THR A 150 -17.51 10.19 8.67
CA THR A 150 -17.60 10.24 7.20
C THR A 150 -18.60 9.22 6.69
N GLN A 151 -19.00 9.32 5.42
CA GLN A 151 -19.91 8.37 4.77
C GLN A 151 -19.20 7.17 4.14
N SER A 152 -17.87 7.22 4.04
CA SER A 152 -17.04 6.20 3.41
C SER A 152 -15.75 5.96 4.18
N GLY A 153 -15.15 4.80 3.96
CA GLY A 153 -13.93 4.38 4.61
C GLY A 153 -13.26 3.20 3.90
N LEU A 154 -12.29 2.60 4.60
CA LEU A 154 -11.52 1.45 4.14
C LEU A 154 -11.57 0.35 5.19
N VAL A 155 -11.77 -0.88 4.74
CA VAL A 155 -11.44 -2.08 5.50
C VAL A 155 -10.06 -2.53 5.05
N GLU A 156 -9.13 -2.65 5.98
CA GLU A 156 -7.76 -3.11 5.74
C GLU A 156 -7.52 -4.41 6.49
N VAL A 157 -6.88 -5.37 5.82
CA VAL A 157 -6.40 -6.62 6.44
C VAL A 157 -4.92 -6.77 6.10
N PHE A 158 -4.09 -7.04 7.10
CA PHE A 158 -2.64 -7.16 6.94
C PHE A 158 -2.05 -8.18 7.91
N ASN A 159 -0.83 -8.63 7.60
CA ASN A 159 -0.03 -9.44 8.50
C ASN A 159 0.67 -8.51 9.51
N LEU A 160 0.52 -8.83 10.79
CA LEU A 160 1.25 -8.16 11.86
C LEU A 160 2.48 -9.00 12.21
N THR A 161 3.66 -8.50 11.88
CA THR A 161 4.94 -9.12 12.22
C THR A 161 5.41 -8.71 13.62
N GLU A 162 6.43 -9.39 14.16
CA GLU A 162 6.96 -9.14 15.51
C GLU A 162 7.46 -7.70 15.73
N ASP A 163 7.88 -7.03 14.66
CA ASP A 163 8.33 -5.63 14.67
C ASP A 163 7.19 -4.61 14.52
N ASN A 164 5.93 -5.06 14.57
CA ASN A 164 4.72 -4.28 14.27
C ASN A 164 4.71 -3.67 12.87
N SER A 165 5.51 -4.19 11.92
CA SER A 165 5.38 -3.77 10.54
C SER A 165 4.11 -4.36 9.90
N GLU A 166 3.51 -3.59 9.00
CA GLU A 166 2.29 -3.98 8.31
C GLU A 166 2.65 -4.58 6.95
N ALA A 167 2.76 -5.91 6.88
CA ALA A 167 3.10 -6.62 5.66
C ALA A 167 1.85 -7.14 4.92
N TYR A 168 1.94 -7.27 3.60
CA TYR A 168 0.89 -7.88 2.76
C TYR A 168 -0.49 -7.26 2.91
N ARG A 169 -0.54 -5.94 3.15
CA ARG A 169 -1.79 -5.20 3.35
C ARG A 169 -2.68 -5.28 2.12
N GLN A 170 -3.92 -5.71 2.35
CA GLN A 170 -5.02 -5.62 1.40
C GLN A 170 -6.07 -4.64 1.93
N SER A 171 -6.68 -3.87 1.02
CA SER A 171 -7.76 -2.95 1.37
C SER A 171 -8.97 -3.09 0.46
N THR A 172 -10.14 -2.73 0.97
CA THR A 172 -11.39 -2.61 0.22
C THR A 172 -12.16 -1.37 0.68
N SER A 173 -12.71 -0.61 -0.26
CA SER A 173 -13.53 0.56 0.05
C SER A 173 -14.89 0.14 0.60
N VAL A 174 -15.46 0.94 1.50
CA VAL A 174 -16.79 0.70 2.08
C VAL A 174 -17.53 2.02 2.30
N ARG A 175 -18.85 1.92 2.47
CA ARG A 175 -19.73 3.02 2.88
C ARG A 175 -20.38 2.68 4.21
N PHE A 176 -20.61 3.68 5.04
CA PHE A 176 -21.23 3.49 6.35
C PHE A 176 -22.74 3.75 6.29
N TRP A 177 -23.51 3.00 7.08
CA TRP A 177 -24.95 3.23 7.30
C TRP A 177 -25.19 4.39 8.26
#